data_AF-A0A1W9QIT6-F1
#
_entry.id   AF-A0A1W9QIT6-F1
#
_cell.length_a   1.000
_cell.length_b   1.000
_cell.length_c   1.000
_cell.angle_alpha   90.00
_cell.angle_beta   90.00
_cell.angle_gamma   90.00
#
_symmetry.space_group_name_H-M   'P 1'
#
loop_
_entity.id
_entity.type
_entity.pdbx_description
1 polymer ?
#
loop_
_entity_poly.entity_id
_entity_poly.type
_entity_poly.pdbx_seq_one_letter_code
_entity_poly.pdbx_strand_id
1 'polypeptide(L)'
;LFEGKEFFTIYDFVDAYHHFSDPEWDGEPIEPSEYTTTKRNKTETKDKDEKYEPQKRPEKIKVKLADGKERTIQHMIATSFWSADGKPISAQEFLENLFGELPNFFKSEEELREIWSNPITRKTLLEKLDEAGFGKEELTTLQKLINAEKSDLFDVLEYVFNSDIKPITREERVAKAKTTIFALLDDKEREFIEFVLNKYIEAGVSELDQEKLPILLQTKYQSLEDAIKVLGNVQNISSLFIEFQKYLYNKIA
;
A
#
# COMPACT_ATOMS: atom_id res chain seq x y z
N LEU A 1 -17.72 19.54 2.01
CA LEU A 1 -18.79 20.55 1.87
C LEU A 1 -19.31 20.51 0.43
N PHE A 2 -20.28 19.62 0.17
CA PHE A 2 -21.18 19.65 -1.00
C PHE A 2 -22.42 18.85 -0.61
N GLU A 3 -23.21 19.36 0.34
CA GLU A 3 -24.53 18.80 0.66
C GLU A 3 -25.56 19.49 -0.26
N GLY A 4 -26.37 18.71 -0.98
CA GLY A 4 -27.52 19.20 -1.76
C GLY A 4 -27.32 19.39 -3.27
N LYS A 5 -26.25 18.87 -3.88
CA LYS A 5 -26.15 18.77 -5.35
C LYS A 5 -26.51 17.35 -5.80
N GLU A 6 -27.67 17.19 -6.42
CA GLU A 6 -28.13 15.89 -6.95
C GLU A 6 -27.77 15.67 -8.42
N PHE A 7 -27.30 16.71 -9.11
CA PHE A 7 -26.79 16.63 -10.47
C PHE A 7 -25.73 17.71 -10.73
N PHE A 8 -24.99 17.51 -11.83
CA PHE A 8 -24.09 18.51 -12.40
C PHE A 8 -24.32 18.55 -13.90
N THR A 9 -24.20 19.73 -14.50
CA THR A 9 -24.28 19.91 -15.94
C THR A 9 -22.86 20.09 -16.46
N ILE A 10 -22.46 19.24 -17.40
CA ILE A 10 -21.20 19.38 -18.13
C ILE A 10 -21.51 20.07 -19.45
N TYR A 11 -20.80 21.14 -19.75
CA TYR A 11 -20.84 21.80 -21.04
C TYR A 11 -19.63 21.34 -21.85
N ASP A 12 -19.89 20.73 -23.00
CA ASP A 12 -18.88 20.45 -24.01
C ASP A 12 -18.77 21.64 -24.97
N PHE A 13 -17.57 22.16 -25.15
CA PHE A 13 -17.30 23.32 -26.02
C PHE A 13 -16.64 22.93 -27.35
N VAL A 14 -16.30 21.65 -27.50
CA VAL A 14 -15.57 21.12 -28.66
C VAL A 14 -16.30 19.96 -29.32
N ASP A 15 -17.57 19.74 -28.95
CA ASP A 15 -18.46 18.77 -29.57
C ASP A 15 -17.89 17.33 -29.61
N ALA A 16 -17.05 16.97 -28.62
CA ALA A 16 -16.40 15.67 -28.52
C ALA A 16 -17.39 14.52 -28.33
N TYR A 17 -18.57 14.80 -27.75
CA TYR A 17 -19.62 13.80 -27.54
C TYR A 17 -20.11 13.14 -28.85
N HIS A 18 -19.97 13.80 -30.01
CA HIS A 18 -20.32 13.21 -31.30
C HIS A 18 -19.52 11.95 -31.64
N HIS A 19 -18.29 11.82 -31.13
CA HIS A 19 -17.46 10.63 -31.35
C HIS A 19 -17.90 9.41 -30.54
N PHE A 20 -18.81 9.62 -29.58
CA PHE A 20 -19.31 8.59 -28.67
C PHE A 20 -20.83 8.39 -28.77
N SER A 21 -21.50 9.10 -29.69
CA SER A 21 -22.95 8.98 -29.89
C SER A 21 -23.26 7.75 -30.73
N ASP A 22 -23.92 6.76 -30.13
CA ASP A 22 -24.38 5.53 -30.79
C ASP A 22 -25.91 5.46 -30.72
N PRO A 23 -26.64 5.71 -31.82
CA PRO A 23 -28.10 5.73 -31.84
C PRO A 23 -28.77 4.40 -31.49
N GLU A 24 -28.12 3.26 -31.72
CA GLU A 24 -28.67 1.95 -31.35
C GLU A 24 -28.53 1.68 -29.84
N TRP A 25 -27.60 2.36 -29.18
CA TRP A 25 -27.28 2.18 -27.76
C TRP A 25 -27.85 3.29 -26.85
N ASP A 26 -27.79 4.56 -27.27
CA ASP A 26 -28.13 5.73 -26.46
C ASP A 26 -29.63 6.07 -26.45
N GLY A 27 -30.39 5.65 -27.46
CA GLY A 27 -31.82 6.00 -27.62
C GLY A 27 -32.07 7.49 -27.87
N GLU A 28 -33.34 7.90 -27.93
CA GLU A 28 -33.68 9.33 -28.12
C GLU A 28 -33.44 10.13 -26.83
N PRO A 29 -32.75 11.29 -26.90
CA PRO A 29 -32.54 12.16 -25.74
C PRO A 29 -33.87 12.60 -25.14
N ILE A 30 -34.06 12.33 -23.85
CA ILE A 30 -35.24 12.78 -23.12
C ILE A 30 -35.06 14.25 -22.76
N GLU A 31 -35.98 15.12 -23.18
CA GLU A 31 -35.92 16.54 -22.83
C GLU A 31 -36.00 16.73 -21.31
N PRO A 32 -35.14 17.57 -20.72
CA PRO A 32 -35.20 17.87 -19.30
C PRO A 32 -36.52 18.57 -18.98
N SER A 33 -37.27 18.01 -18.03
CA SER A 33 -38.54 18.62 -17.59
C SER A 33 -38.30 20.01 -17.00
N GLU A 34 -39.04 21.02 -17.46
CA GLU A 34 -38.98 22.37 -16.88
C GLU A 34 -39.40 22.35 -15.41
N TYR A 35 -38.45 22.62 -14.52
CA TYR A 35 -38.74 22.82 -13.10
C TYR A 35 -39.45 24.16 -12.92
N THR A 36 -40.78 24.16 -12.89
CA THR A 36 -41.52 25.35 -12.48
C THR A 36 -41.15 25.69 -11.04
N THR A 37 -40.50 26.85 -10.84
CA THR A 37 -40.20 27.39 -9.51
C THR A 37 -41.50 27.87 -8.87
N THR A 38 -42.33 26.92 -8.43
CA THR A 38 -43.44 27.22 -7.55
C THR A 38 -42.88 27.43 -6.16
N LYS A 39 -43.03 28.65 -5.63
CA LYS A 39 -42.80 28.98 -4.21
C LYS A 39 -43.59 27.97 -3.36
N ARG A 40 -42.93 26.92 -2.87
CA ARG A 40 -43.54 25.98 -1.93
C ARG A 40 -43.62 26.67 -0.58
N ASN A 41 -44.85 27.04 -0.23
CA ASN A 41 -45.26 27.35 1.13
C ASN A 41 -44.69 26.31 2.09
N LYS A 42 -44.16 26.78 3.23
CA LYS A 42 -43.92 25.99 4.44
C LYS A 42 -45.19 25.18 4.71
N THR A 43 -45.17 23.93 4.29
CA THR A 43 -46.15 22.94 4.67
C THR A 43 -45.33 21.87 5.34
N GLU A 44 -45.57 21.72 6.64
CA GLU A 44 -44.97 20.74 7.53
C GLU A 44 -44.76 19.43 6.79
N THR A 45 -43.49 19.09 6.55
CA THR A 45 -43.10 17.74 6.18
C THR A 45 -43.50 16.86 7.34
N LYS A 46 -44.61 16.12 7.19
CA LYS A 46 -44.80 14.88 7.93
C LYS A 46 -43.52 14.08 7.76
N ASP A 47 -42.83 13.82 8.87
CA ASP A 47 -41.79 12.81 8.99
C ASP A 47 -42.25 11.56 8.27
N LYS A 48 -41.75 11.36 7.05
CA LYS A 48 -41.54 10.02 6.56
C LYS A 48 -40.16 9.67 7.11
N ASP A 49 -40.16 8.85 8.15
CA ASP A 49 -39.01 8.06 8.57
C ASP A 49 -38.50 7.25 7.36
N GLU A 50 -37.77 7.89 6.45
CA GLU A 50 -36.87 7.19 5.56
C GLU A 50 -35.76 6.67 6.46
N LYS A 51 -35.95 5.43 6.93
CA LYS A 51 -34.89 4.62 7.51
C LYS A 51 -33.71 4.65 6.54
N TYR A 52 -32.75 5.52 6.81
CA TYR A 52 -31.42 5.43 6.26
C TYR A 52 -30.87 4.07 6.71
N GLU A 53 -31.00 3.05 5.87
CA GLU A 53 -30.23 1.83 6.09
C GLU A 53 -28.77 2.21 5.92
N PRO A 54 -27.94 2.13 6.98
CA PRO A 54 -26.52 2.39 6.84
C PRO A 54 -25.99 1.46 5.76
N GLN A 55 -25.34 2.02 4.73
CA GLN A 55 -24.68 1.24 3.68
C GLN A 55 -23.94 0.08 4.35
N LYS A 56 -24.32 -1.16 4.00
CA LYS A 56 -23.69 -2.37 4.54
C LYS A 56 -22.19 -2.20 4.43
N ARG A 57 -21.49 -2.13 5.57
CA ARG A 57 -20.03 -2.16 5.60
C ARG A 57 -19.60 -3.40 4.81
N PRO A 58 -18.57 -3.32 3.95
CA PRO A 58 -18.10 -4.49 3.21
C PRO A 58 -17.91 -5.65 4.20
N GLU A 59 -18.56 -6.78 3.91
CA GLU A 59 -18.52 -7.95 4.79
C GLU A 59 -17.07 -8.49 4.79
N LYS A 60 -16.48 -8.65 5.98
CA LYS A 60 -15.13 -9.23 6.11
C LYS A 60 -15.20 -10.70 5.72
N ILE A 61 -14.42 -11.09 4.72
CA ILE A 61 -14.34 -12.48 4.25
C ILE A 61 -13.16 -13.16 4.94
N LYS A 62 -13.35 -14.38 5.42
CA LYS A 62 -12.29 -15.23 5.96
C LYS A 62 -11.94 -16.30 4.93
N VAL A 63 -10.70 -16.27 4.45
CA VAL A 63 -10.15 -17.28 3.54
C VAL A 63 -9.36 -18.28 4.35
N LYS A 64 -9.69 -19.57 4.26
CA LYS A 64 -8.96 -20.63 4.94
C LYS A 64 -7.91 -21.22 3.99
N LEU A 65 -6.64 -21.11 4.34
CA LEU A 65 -5.52 -21.61 3.54
C LEU A 65 -5.21 -23.07 3.88
N ALA A 66 -4.26 -23.67 3.14
CA ALA A 66 -3.87 -25.08 3.28
C ALA A 66 -3.28 -25.43 4.66
N ASP A 67 -2.74 -24.43 5.38
CA ASP A 67 -2.33 -24.54 6.79
C ASP A 67 -3.51 -24.70 7.77
N GLY A 68 -4.75 -24.59 7.28
CA GLY A 68 -5.97 -24.61 8.06
C GLY A 68 -6.27 -23.31 8.79
N LYS A 69 -5.42 -22.28 8.65
CA LYS A 69 -5.59 -20.98 9.30
C LYS A 69 -6.33 -20.00 8.39
N GLU A 70 -6.96 -19.01 9.01
CA GLU A 70 -7.79 -18.02 8.31
C GLU A 70 -7.03 -16.72 8.04
N ARG A 71 -7.12 -16.21 6.81
CA ARG A 71 -6.75 -14.84 6.44
C ARG A 71 -8.00 -14.00 6.26
N THR A 72 -8.06 -12.85 6.93
CA THR A 72 -9.19 -11.92 6.80
C THR A 72 -8.95 -10.93 5.67
N ILE A 73 -9.86 -10.90 4.70
CA ILE A 73 -9.99 -9.89 3.65
C ILE A 73 -11.04 -8.89 4.12
N GLN A 74 -10.68 -7.61 4.19
CA GLN A 74 -11.56 -6.55 4.69
C GLN A 74 -12.22 -5.74 3.59
N HIS A 75 -11.55 -5.58 2.45
CA HIS A 75 -12.07 -4.81 1.34
C HIS A 75 -12.28 -5.73 0.14
N MET A 76 -13.52 -5.89 -0.30
CA MET A 76 -13.80 -6.32 -1.67
C MET A 76 -13.69 -5.10 -2.58
N ILE A 77 -12.49 -4.57 -2.76
CA ILE A 77 -12.28 -3.65 -3.89
C ILE A 77 -12.40 -4.53 -5.14
N ALA A 78 -13.01 -4.03 -6.21
CA ALA A 78 -12.99 -4.65 -7.54
C ALA A 78 -11.57 -4.61 -8.14
N THR A 79 -10.59 -5.09 -7.39
CA THR A 79 -9.21 -5.28 -7.82
C THR A 79 -9.12 -6.70 -8.33
N SER A 80 -9.02 -6.81 -9.65
CA SER A 80 -8.65 -8.05 -10.31
C SER A 80 -7.18 -8.34 -10.00
N PHE A 81 -6.87 -9.59 -9.67
CA PHE A 81 -5.49 -10.09 -9.73
C PHE A 81 -5.28 -10.76 -11.07
N TRP A 82 -4.03 -10.84 -11.51
CA TRP A 82 -3.66 -11.64 -12.66
C TRP A 82 -2.72 -12.75 -12.23
N SER A 83 -2.90 -13.94 -12.82
CA SER A 83 -1.96 -15.04 -12.69
C SER A 83 -0.71 -14.79 -13.52
N ALA A 84 0.33 -15.60 -13.31
CA ALA A 84 1.56 -15.56 -14.11
C ALA A 84 1.33 -15.76 -15.62
N ASP A 85 0.25 -16.45 -16.02
CA ASP A 85 -0.19 -16.62 -17.41
C ASP A 85 -1.12 -15.51 -17.91
N GLY A 86 -1.32 -14.44 -17.13
CA GLY A 86 -2.08 -13.26 -17.52
C GLY A 86 -3.60 -13.44 -17.47
N LYS A 87 -4.11 -14.44 -16.74
CA LYS A 87 -5.55 -14.63 -16.55
C LYS A 87 -6.02 -13.92 -15.28
N PRO A 88 -7.20 -13.29 -15.29
CA PRO A 88 -7.76 -12.71 -14.08
C PRO A 88 -8.09 -13.83 -13.07
N ILE A 89 -7.64 -13.66 -11.83
CA ILE A 89 -7.94 -14.54 -10.69
C ILE A 89 -8.55 -13.74 -9.54
N SER A 90 -9.26 -14.44 -8.67
CA SER A 90 -9.85 -13.84 -7.47
C SER A 90 -8.80 -13.56 -6.39
N ALA A 91 -9.14 -12.69 -5.43
CA ALA A 91 -8.28 -12.42 -4.27
C ALA A 91 -8.00 -13.67 -3.42
N GLN A 92 -8.95 -14.60 -3.36
CA GLN A 92 -8.77 -15.87 -2.66
C GLN A 92 -7.76 -16.77 -3.39
N GLU A 93 -7.93 -16.96 -4.69
CA GLU A 93 -7.00 -17.77 -5.50
C GLU A 93 -5.59 -17.16 -5.49
N PHE A 94 -5.48 -15.83 -5.56
CA PHE A 94 -4.18 -15.15 -5.42
C PHE A 94 -3.51 -15.47 -4.08
N LEU A 95 -4.24 -15.40 -2.97
CA LEU A 95 -3.72 -15.75 -1.64
C LEU A 95 -3.31 -17.22 -1.53
N GLU A 96 -4.10 -18.13 -2.09
CA GLU A 96 -3.80 -19.56 -2.11
C GLU A 96 -2.54 -19.85 -2.93
N ASN A 97 -2.41 -19.25 -4.12
CA ASN A 97 -1.24 -19.38 -4.99
C ASN A 97 0.01 -18.79 -4.31
N LEU A 98 -0.08 -17.57 -3.78
CA LEU A 98 1.03 -16.93 -3.08
C LEU A 98 1.48 -17.81 -1.91
N PHE A 99 0.55 -18.23 -1.06
CA PHE A 99 0.87 -19.09 0.08
C PHE A 99 1.53 -20.41 -0.33
N GLY A 100 1.05 -21.03 -1.41
CA GLY A 100 1.62 -22.26 -1.95
C GLY A 100 3.05 -22.09 -2.47
N GLU A 101 3.39 -20.90 -2.98
CA GLU A 101 4.70 -20.58 -3.55
C GLU A 101 5.70 -20.05 -2.50
N LEU A 102 5.25 -19.43 -1.40
CA LEU A 102 6.14 -18.90 -0.34
C LEU A 102 7.24 -19.89 0.14
N PRO A 103 6.96 -21.20 0.34
CA PRO A 103 7.97 -22.19 0.72
C PRO A 103 9.15 -22.34 -0.25
N ASN A 104 8.99 -21.93 -1.51
CA ASN A 104 10.08 -21.92 -2.51
C ASN A 104 11.06 -20.76 -2.30
N PHE A 105 10.66 -19.71 -1.58
CA PHE A 105 11.47 -18.53 -1.32
C PHE A 105 12.09 -18.52 0.08
N PHE A 106 11.36 -18.98 1.09
CA PHE A 106 11.81 -19.10 2.47
C PHE A 106 10.98 -20.15 3.23
N LYS A 107 11.57 -20.78 4.24
CA LYS A 107 10.98 -21.92 4.97
C LYS A 107 10.47 -21.56 6.36
N SER A 108 10.83 -20.37 6.85
CA SER A 108 10.48 -19.90 8.19
C SER A 108 10.40 -18.38 8.23
N GLU A 109 9.75 -17.85 9.27
CA GLU A 109 9.72 -16.41 9.55
C GLU A 109 11.12 -15.86 9.82
N GLU A 110 11.96 -16.64 10.49
CA GLU A 110 13.35 -16.31 10.74
C GLU A 110 14.12 -16.15 9.43
N GLU A 111 13.96 -17.08 8.48
CA GLU A 111 14.61 -17.00 7.17
C GLU A 111 14.09 -15.81 6.35
N LEU A 112 12.77 -15.56 6.35
CA LEU A 112 12.21 -14.36 5.73
C LEU A 112 12.85 -13.10 6.32
N ARG A 113 12.99 -13.03 7.64
CA ARG A 113 13.57 -11.89 8.35
C ARG A 113 15.04 -11.71 8.03
N GLU A 114 15.82 -12.79 7.95
CA GLU A 114 17.24 -12.73 7.56
C GLU A 114 17.40 -12.20 6.13
N ILE A 115 16.62 -12.72 5.19
CA ILE A 115 16.61 -12.27 3.79
C ILE A 115 16.15 -10.81 3.69
N TRP A 116 15.08 -10.45 4.41
CA TRP A 116 14.49 -9.11 4.30
C TRP A 116 15.31 -8.03 5.01
N SER A 117 16.06 -8.38 6.06
CA SER A 117 16.84 -7.42 6.84
C SER A 117 18.00 -6.79 6.07
N ASN A 118 18.49 -7.47 5.02
CA ASN A 118 19.54 -6.95 4.15
C ASN A 118 18.94 -6.46 2.82
N PRO A 119 19.18 -5.21 2.41
CA PRO A 119 18.58 -4.64 1.20
C PRO A 119 18.94 -5.41 -0.09
N ILE A 120 20.11 -6.03 -0.16
CA ILE A 120 20.56 -6.80 -1.33
C ILE A 120 19.72 -8.07 -1.48
N THR A 121 19.62 -8.87 -0.41
CA THR A 121 18.86 -10.13 -0.41
C THR A 121 17.36 -9.87 -0.49
N ARG A 122 16.88 -8.76 0.09
CA ARG A 122 15.50 -8.29 -0.06
C ARG A 122 15.16 -8.01 -1.52
N LYS A 123 16.02 -7.26 -2.23
CA LYS A 123 15.84 -6.98 -3.66
C LYS A 123 15.74 -8.28 -4.46
N THR A 124 16.66 -9.22 -4.24
CA THR A 124 16.63 -10.53 -4.90
C THR A 124 15.36 -11.32 -4.60
N LEU A 125 14.84 -11.26 -3.36
CA LEU A 125 13.57 -11.91 -3.02
C LEU A 125 12.40 -11.29 -3.79
N LEU A 126 12.32 -9.95 -3.83
CA LEU A 126 11.26 -9.24 -4.55
C LEU A 126 11.31 -9.51 -6.05
N GLU A 127 12.49 -9.56 -6.66
CA GLU A 127 12.67 -9.92 -8.07
C GLU A 127 12.18 -11.34 -8.35
N LYS A 128 12.50 -12.32 -7.50
CA LYS A 128 12.02 -13.70 -7.67
C LYS A 128 10.51 -13.83 -7.46
N LEU A 129 9.93 -13.06 -6.53
CA LEU A 129 8.49 -13.00 -6.35
C LEU A 129 7.80 -12.43 -7.59
N ASP A 130 8.36 -11.37 -8.17
CA ASP A 130 7.88 -10.77 -9.41
C ASP A 130 7.92 -11.76 -10.59
N GLU A 131 9.04 -12.49 -10.75
CA GLU A 131 9.19 -13.56 -11.76
C GLU A 131 8.15 -14.69 -11.59
N ALA A 132 7.69 -14.93 -10.36
CA ALA A 132 6.64 -15.92 -10.06
C ALA A 132 5.21 -15.36 -10.20
N GLY A 133 5.05 -14.09 -10.61
CA GLY A 133 3.75 -13.43 -10.78
C GLY A 133 3.23 -12.73 -9.53
N PHE A 134 4.08 -12.52 -8.53
CA PHE A 134 3.76 -11.79 -7.28
C PHE A 134 4.54 -10.47 -7.23
N GLY A 135 4.33 -9.63 -8.24
CA GLY A 135 5.00 -8.36 -8.41
C GLY A 135 4.58 -7.31 -7.38
N LYS A 136 5.21 -6.14 -7.50
CA LYS A 136 4.97 -5.01 -6.60
C LYS A 136 3.52 -4.56 -6.63
N GLU A 137 2.88 -4.57 -7.80
CA GLU A 137 1.50 -4.10 -7.96
C GLU A 137 0.51 -5.06 -7.30
N GLU A 138 0.73 -6.36 -7.45
CA GLU A 138 -0.07 -7.43 -6.85
C GLU A 138 0.07 -7.41 -5.33
N LEU A 139 1.31 -7.31 -4.82
CA LEU A 139 1.56 -7.22 -3.39
C LEU A 139 0.96 -5.94 -2.80
N THR A 140 1.05 -4.80 -3.49
CA THR A 140 0.41 -3.54 -3.06
C THR A 140 -1.12 -3.69 -3.03
N THR A 141 -1.70 -4.36 -4.02
CA THR A 141 -3.13 -4.67 -4.05
C THR A 141 -3.52 -5.54 -2.85
N LEU A 142 -2.72 -6.54 -2.53
CA LEU A 142 -2.92 -7.37 -1.34
C LEU A 142 -2.89 -6.53 -0.05
N GLN A 143 -1.97 -5.57 0.10
CA GLN A 143 -1.94 -4.67 1.26
C GLN A 143 -3.27 -3.97 1.46
N LYS A 144 -3.90 -3.48 0.38
CA LYS A 144 -5.22 -2.83 0.43
C LYS A 144 -6.30 -3.78 0.92
N LEU A 145 -6.34 -5.00 0.39
CA LEU A 145 -7.36 -5.99 0.71
C LEU A 145 -7.36 -6.40 2.18
N ILE A 146 -6.18 -6.50 2.78
CA ILE A 146 -6.04 -6.88 4.19
C ILE A 146 -6.01 -5.67 5.15
N ASN A 147 -6.18 -4.44 4.63
CA ASN A 147 -6.09 -3.18 5.37
C ASN A 147 -4.71 -2.98 6.05
N ALA A 148 -3.65 -3.17 5.27
CA ALA A 148 -2.25 -3.09 5.68
C ALA A 148 -1.44 -2.15 4.74
N GLU A 149 -2.06 -1.15 4.12
CA GLU A 149 -1.38 -0.16 3.24
C GLU A 149 -0.25 0.61 3.95
N LYS A 150 -0.38 0.76 5.26
CA LYS A 150 0.64 1.41 6.10
C LYS A 150 1.70 0.43 6.59
N SER A 151 1.53 -0.87 6.39
CA SER A 151 2.49 -1.89 6.79
C SER A 151 3.60 -2.06 5.76
N ASP A 152 4.69 -2.71 6.18
CA ASP A 152 5.72 -3.13 5.24
C ASP A 152 5.26 -4.35 4.43
N LEU A 153 5.86 -4.58 3.26
CA LEU A 153 5.66 -5.82 2.52
C LEU A 153 6.16 -7.04 3.31
N PHE A 154 7.18 -6.87 4.15
CA PHE A 154 7.60 -7.88 5.12
C PHE A 154 6.43 -8.37 5.98
N ASP A 155 5.68 -7.45 6.58
CA ASP A 155 4.56 -7.76 7.46
C ASP A 155 3.44 -8.50 6.72
N VAL A 156 3.26 -8.16 5.45
CA VAL A 156 2.23 -8.75 4.58
C VAL A 156 2.62 -10.18 4.21
N LEU A 157 3.87 -10.40 3.81
CA LEU A 157 4.41 -11.73 3.52
C LEU A 157 4.43 -12.61 4.78
N GLU A 158 4.84 -12.05 5.93
CA GLU A 158 4.81 -12.73 7.22
C GLU A 158 3.37 -13.13 7.60
N TYR A 159 2.38 -12.24 7.41
CA TYR A 159 0.98 -12.55 7.67
C TYR A 159 0.42 -13.61 6.72
N VAL A 160 0.78 -13.58 5.43
CA VAL A 160 0.36 -14.62 4.48
C VAL A 160 0.98 -15.96 4.89
N PHE A 161 2.28 -16.00 5.18
CA PHE A 161 2.98 -17.21 5.62
C PHE A 161 2.47 -17.74 6.97
N ASN A 162 2.25 -16.84 7.94
CA ASN A 162 1.76 -17.15 9.27
C ASN A 162 0.75 -16.10 9.76
N SER A 163 -0.54 -16.46 9.77
CA SER A 163 -1.62 -15.59 10.25
C SER A 163 -1.56 -15.20 11.73
N ASP A 164 -0.70 -15.82 12.53
CA ASP A 164 -0.64 -15.57 13.97
C ASP A 164 -0.14 -14.14 14.27
N ILE A 165 0.62 -13.56 13.35
CA ILE A 165 1.19 -12.22 13.45
C ILE A 165 0.38 -11.26 12.58
N LYS A 166 -0.17 -10.22 13.19
CA LYS A 166 -0.85 -9.16 12.45
C LYS A 166 0.16 -8.16 11.91
N PRO A 167 -0.03 -7.67 10.67
CA PRO A 167 0.80 -6.61 10.14
C PRO A 167 0.81 -5.38 11.05
N ILE A 168 2.00 -4.87 11.35
CA ILE A 168 2.16 -3.60 12.05
C ILE A 168 2.43 -2.49 11.05
N THR A 169 2.16 -1.25 11.44
CA THR A 169 2.45 -0.09 10.59
C THR A 169 3.95 0.19 10.52
N ARG A 170 4.39 0.84 9.44
CA ARG A 170 5.78 1.31 9.30
C ARG A 170 6.15 2.26 10.43
N GLU A 171 5.23 3.12 10.85
CA GLU A 171 5.38 4.01 12.00
C GLU A 171 5.65 3.24 13.30
N GLU A 172 4.85 2.22 13.59
CA GLU A 172 5.04 1.36 14.76
C GLU A 172 6.37 0.60 14.68
N ARG A 173 6.73 0.08 13.50
CA ARG A 173 8.00 -0.61 13.26
C ARG A 173 9.19 0.29 13.59
N VAL A 174 9.18 1.52 13.05
CA VAL A 174 10.23 2.50 13.34
C VAL A 174 10.26 2.86 14.82
N ALA A 175 9.10 3.12 15.44
CA ALA A 175 9.02 3.47 16.86
C ALA A 175 9.64 2.39 17.77
N LYS A 176 9.39 1.11 17.45
CA LYS A 176 9.95 -0.05 18.16
C LYS A 176 11.46 -0.19 17.99
N ALA A 177 11.98 0.11 16.81
CA ALA A 177 13.40 -0.05 16.49
C ALA A 177 14.26 1.18 16.86
N LYS A 178 13.65 2.37 17.00
CA LYS A 178 14.34 3.66 17.11
C LYS A 178 15.41 3.69 18.21
N THR A 179 15.08 3.19 19.39
CA THR A 179 16.02 3.14 20.54
C THR A 179 17.27 2.32 20.21
N THR A 180 17.09 1.15 19.62
CA THR A 180 18.19 0.24 19.26
C THR A 180 19.03 0.82 18.11
N ILE A 181 18.38 1.39 17.10
CA ILE A 181 19.06 2.01 15.96
C ILE A 181 19.93 3.18 16.44
N PHE A 182 19.40 4.07 17.27
CA PHE A 182 20.09 5.31 17.64
C PHE A 182 21.16 5.14 18.74
N ALA A 183 21.14 4.02 19.46
CA ALA A 183 22.11 3.76 20.53
C ALA A 183 23.57 3.78 20.05
N LEU A 184 23.82 3.44 18.79
CA LEU A 184 25.16 3.33 18.22
C LEU A 184 25.56 4.48 17.29
N LEU A 185 24.69 5.47 17.11
CA LEU A 185 24.85 6.54 16.13
C LEU A 185 25.22 7.87 16.80
N ASP A 186 26.08 8.65 16.13
CA ASP A 186 26.32 10.05 16.49
C ASP A 186 25.15 10.97 16.06
N ASP A 187 25.19 12.24 16.47
CA ASP A 187 24.08 13.17 16.21
C ASP A 187 23.81 13.41 14.71
N LYS A 188 24.85 13.41 13.87
CA LYS A 188 24.72 13.63 12.42
C LYS A 188 24.19 12.39 11.72
N GLU A 189 24.68 11.22 12.13
CA GLU A 189 24.21 9.92 11.66
C GLU A 189 22.74 9.71 12.05
N ARG A 190 22.35 10.08 13.28
CA ARG A 190 20.95 10.05 13.73
C ARG A 190 20.06 10.92 12.87
N GLU A 191 20.46 12.16 12.59
CA GLU A 191 19.68 13.07 11.76
C GLU A 191 19.48 12.49 10.34
N PHE A 192 20.53 11.90 9.76
CA PHE A 192 20.43 11.24 8.47
C PHE A 192 19.52 10.01 8.50
N ILE A 193 19.70 9.11 9.47
CA ILE A 193 18.88 7.91 9.58
C ILE A 193 17.42 8.26 9.91
N GLU A 194 17.17 9.27 10.74
CA GLU A 194 15.81 9.76 11.00
C GLU A 194 15.14 10.27 9.72
N PHE A 195 15.87 11.00 8.87
CA PHE A 195 15.38 11.40 7.55
C PHE A 195 15.01 10.20 6.67
N VAL A 196 15.88 9.18 6.60
CA VAL A 196 15.61 7.95 5.84
C VAL A 196 14.39 7.20 6.38
N LEU A 197 14.27 7.07 7.70
CA LEU A 197 13.14 6.41 8.35
C LEU A 197 11.81 7.13 8.08
N ASN A 198 11.81 8.47 8.00
CA ASN A 198 10.62 9.22 7.61
C ASN A 198 10.24 8.95 6.15
N LYS A 199 11.20 8.85 5.23
CA LYS A 199 10.93 8.47 3.84
C LYS A 199 10.39 7.06 3.71
N TYR A 200 10.91 6.14 4.50
CA TYR A 200 10.38 4.79 4.61
C TYR A 200 8.92 4.78 5.11
N ILE A 201 8.61 5.52 6.17
CA ILE A 201 7.24 5.67 6.70
C ILE A 201 6.28 6.24 5.65
N GLU A 202 6.73 7.24 4.87
CA GLU A 202 5.90 7.89 3.84
C GLU A 202 5.69 6.97 2.62
N ALA A 203 6.78 6.52 2.00
CA ALA A 203 6.76 5.93 0.66
C ALA A 203 7.02 4.40 0.62
N GLY A 204 7.53 3.81 1.68
CA GLY A 204 7.63 2.36 1.87
C GLY A 204 9.03 1.80 1.69
N VAL A 205 9.11 0.47 1.62
CA VAL A 205 10.38 -0.28 1.68
C VAL A 205 11.35 0.05 0.55
N SER A 206 10.86 0.51 -0.60
CA SER A 206 11.73 0.90 -1.73
C SER A 206 12.63 2.10 -1.44
N GLU A 207 12.31 2.91 -0.42
CA GLU A 207 13.20 3.99 0.02
C GLU A 207 14.45 3.46 0.75
N LEU A 208 14.45 2.19 1.14
CA LEU A 208 15.56 1.52 1.82
C LEU A 208 16.49 0.77 0.86
N ASP A 209 16.23 0.84 -0.45
CA ASP A 209 17.07 0.21 -1.46
C ASP A 209 18.43 0.92 -1.57
N GLN A 210 19.50 0.17 -1.76
CA GLN A 210 20.87 0.73 -1.83
C GLN A 210 21.01 1.78 -2.96
N GLU A 211 20.27 1.61 -4.05
CA GLU A 211 20.24 2.52 -5.20
C GLU A 211 19.61 3.89 -4.85
N LYS A 212 18.85 3.98 -3.75
CA LYS A 212 18.29 5.24 -3.26
C LYS A 212 19.29 6.08 -2.48
N LEU A 213 20.37 5.49 -1.96
CA LEU A 213 21.31 6.18 -1.08
C LEU A 213 21.85 7.49 -1.69
N PRO A 214 22.32 7.54 -2.95
CA PRO A 214 22.77 8.81 -3.54
C PRO A 214 21.67 9.87 -3.60
N ILE A 215 20.43 9.47 -3.93
CA ILE A 215 19.28 10.36 -4.03
C ILE A 215 18.90 10.92 -2.67
N LEU A 216 18.90 10.07 -1.63
CA LEU A 216 18.60 10.46 -0.25
C LEU A 216 19.66 11.45 0.29
N LEU A 217 20.94 11.21 0.01
CA LEU A 217 22.02 12.10 0.40
C LEU A 217 21.89 13.46 -0.29
N GLN A 218 21.68 13.49 -1.60
CA GLN A 218 21.45 14.74 -2.35
C GLN A 218 20.20 15.49 -1.85
N THR A 219 19.12 14.77 -1.55
CA THR A 219 17.88 15.38 -1.04
C THR A 219 18.08 16.02 0.33
N LYS A 220 18.85 15.39 1.22
CA LYS A 220 19.08 15.90 2.59
C LYS A 220 20.14 17.00 2.64
N TYR A 221 21.21 16.88 1.84
CA TYR A 221 22.41 17.72 1.92
C TYR A 221 22.66 18.61 0.71
N GLN A 222 21.74 18.65 -0.26
CA GLN A 222 21.84 19.39 -1.55
C GLN A 222 22.86 18.80 -2.54
N SER A 223 23.94 18.19 -2.06
CA SER A 223 24.95 17.52 -2.89
C SER A 223 25.55 16.29 -2.19
N LEU A 224 26.20 15.40 -2.95
CA LEU A 224 26.91 14.26 -2.37
C LEU A 224 28.17 14.71 -1.64
N GLU A 225 28.85 15.74 -2.17
CA GLU A 225 30.05 16.32 -1.58
C GLU A 225 29.77 16.88 -0.18
N ASP A 226 28.64 17.57 -0.01
CA ASP A 226 28.25 18.12 1.29
C ASP A 226 27.82 17.03 2.27
N ALA A 227 27.14 15.98 1.79
CA ALA A 227 26.84 14.81 2.61
C ALA A 227 28.13 14.15 3.14
N ILE A 228 29.14 13.97 2.29
CA ILE A 228 30.45 13.40 2.66
C ILE A 228 31.19 14.29 3.67
N LYS A 229 31.12 15.62 3.53
CA LYS A 229 31.73 16.54 4.52
C LYS A 229 31.08 16.41 5.90
N VAL A 230 29.78 16.13 5.97
CA VAL A 230 29.04 16.03 7.22
C VAL A 230 29.19 14.65 7.86
N LEU A 231 28.88 13.59 7.10
CA LEU A 231 28.80 12.20 7.56
C LEU A 231 30.13 11.43 7.47
N GLY A 232 31.14 12.00 6.81
CA GLY A 232 32.43 11.37 6.63
C GLY A 232 32.53 10.57 5.34
N ASN A 233 33.29 9.47 5.35
CA ASN A 233 33.63 8.77 4.13
C ASN A 233 32.46 7.95 3.55
N VAL A 234 32.51 7.70 2.23
CA VAL A 234 31.45 7.00 1.49
C VAL A 234 31.22 5.57 1.99
N GLN A 235 32.28 4.86 2.36
CA GLN A 235 32.18 3.47 2.84
C GLN A 235 31.38 3.42 4.14
N ASN A 236 31.66 4.30 5.08
CA ASN A 236 30.95 4.40 6.36
C ASN A 236 29.49 4.76 6.13
N ILE A 237 29.18 5.70 5.23
CA ILE A 237 27.80 6.09 4.91
C ILE A 237 27.02 4.89 4.33
N SER A 238 27.63 4.15 3.40
CA SER A 238 27.01 2.95 2.83
C SER A 238 26.80 1.85 3.88
N SER A 239 27.81 1.58 4.72
CA SER A 239 27.71 0.62 5.81
C SER A 239 26.62 1.02 6.80
N LEU A 240 26.59 2.29 7.22
CA LEU A 240 25.57 2.86 8.08
C LEU A 240 24.17 2.62 7.50
N PHE A 241 23.96 2.96 6.22
CA PHE A 241 22.68 2.81 5.53
C PHE A 241 22.21 1.35 5.40
N ILE A 242 23.13 0.39 5.27
CA ILE A 242 22.81 -1.03 5.16
C ILE A 242 22.58 -1.63 6.56
N GLU A 243 23.48 -1.36 7.49
CA GLU A 243 23.51 -2.03 8.80
C GLU A 243 22.35 -1.62 9.71
N PHE A 244 21.86 -0.37 9.62
CA PHE A 244 20.76 0.05 10.48
C PHE A 244 19.47 -0.73 10.19
N GLN A 245 19.28 -1.17 8.94
CA GLN A 245 18.03 -1.78 8.47
C GLN A 245 17.72 -3.10 9.18
N LYS A 246 18.74 -3.88 9.55
CA LYS A 246 18.53 -5.14 10.29
C LYS A 246 17.76 -4.92 11.60
N TYR A 247 17.99 -3.77 12.25
CA TYR A 247 17.33 -3.44 13.50
C TYR A 247 15.84 -3.11 13.33
N LEU A 248 15.38 -2.75 12.12
CA LEU A 248 13.94 -2.57 11.83
C LEU A 248 13.14 -3.86 11.91
N TYR A 249 13.81 -5.00 11.74
CA TYR A 249 13.16 -6.30 11.67
C TYR A 249 13.53 -7.22 12.83
N ASN A 250 14.40 -6.82 13.75
CA ASN A 250 14.71 -7.62 14.93
C ASN A 250 13.45 -7.94 15.76
N LYS A 251 13.38 -9.15 16.32
CA LYS A 251 12.36 -9.48 17.31
C LYS A 251 12.56 -8.55 18.51
N ILE A 252 11.50 -7.89 18.93
CA ILE A 252 11.48 -7.16 20.20
C ILE A 252 11.53 -8.23 21.28
N ALA A 253 12.57 -8.18 22.11
CA ALA A 253 12.71 -9.06 23.27
C ALA A 253 11.66 -8.74 24.34
#